data_AF-A0A8X6HBQ9-F1
#
_entry.id   AF-A0A8X6HBQ9-F1
#
_cell.length_a   1.000
_cell.length_b   1.000
_cell.length_c   1.000
_cell.angle_alpha   90.00
_cell.angle_beta   90.00
_cell.angle_gamma   90.00
#
_symmetry.space_group_name_H-M   'P 1'
#
loop_
_entity.id
_entity.type
_entity.pdbx_description
1 polymer ?
#
loop_
_entity_poly.entity_id
_entity_poly.type
_entity_poly.pdbx_seq_one_letter_code
_entity_poly.pdbx_strand_id
1 'polypeptide(L)'
;MESVPESYFSKIPSSRFGTVLPSRCPDGCTIVYCNIGLWDPSELSFDDFRRLILMLFIQALCDPMTQINGFKIIYDFDGTSWKHLRFSTPKIVHFQYHFALECIPIRYKEIHLVNDSRTLSVFWALIKNFLSAKVKSR
;
A
#
# COMPACT_ATOMS: atom_id res chain seq x y z
N MET A 1 21.12 -1.53 -14.01
CA MET A 1 20.18 -0.72 -13.20
C MET A 1 20.79 -0.69 -11.81
N GLU A 2 21.38 0.42 -11.40
CA GLU A 2 22.01 0.52 -10.08
C GLU A 2 20.93 0.35 -9.00
N SER A 3 21.16 -0.55 -8.05
CA SER A 3 20.26 -0.75 -6.91
C SER A 3 20.32 0.47 -6.00
N VAL A 4 19.18 1.12 -5.77
CA VAL A 4 19.10 2.24 -4.81
C VAL A 4 19.41 1.69 -3.41
N PRO A 5 20.44 2.22 -2.71
CA PRO A 5 20.79 1.75 -1.38
C PRO A 5 19.64 1.99 -0.40
N GLU A 6 19.40 1.07 0.53
CA GLU A 6 18.34 1.21 1.55
C GLU A 6 18.52 2.47 2.42
N SER A 7 19.77 2.91 2.60
CA SER A 7 20.15 4.15 3.30
C SER A 7 19.78 5.45 2.55
N TYR A 8 19.38 5.37 1.28
CA TYR A 8 18.90 6.51 0.52
C TYR A 8 17.54 6.98 1.05
N PHE A 9 16.62 6.05 1.29
CA PHE A 9 15.25 6.38 1.69
C PHE A 9 15.13 6.74 3.17
N SER A 10 16.00 6.21 4.03
CA SER A 10 15.95 6.48 5.49
C SER A 10 16.14 7.96 5.85
N LYS A 11 16.75 8.74 4.94
CA LYS A 11 16.99 10.18 5.07
C LYS A 11 15.84 11.06 4.55
N ILE A 12 14.91 10.49 3.79
CA ILE A 12 13.77 11.21 3.21
C ILE A 12 12.60 11.09 4.18
N PRO A 13 12.10 12.18 4.81
CA PRO A 13 10.97 12.11 5.74
C PRO A 13 9.73 11.46 5.11
N SER A 14 9.44 11.82 3.86
CA SER A 14 8.35 11.27 3.06
C SER A 14 8.46 9.75 2.77
N SER A 15 9.55 9.05 3.14
CA SER A 15 9.64 7.58 3.02
C SER A 15 8.93 6.84 4.17
N ARG A 16 8.61 7.55 5.26
CA ARG A 16 8.02 6.97 6.49
C ARG A 16 6.50 6.92 6.45
N PHE A 17 5.96 6.54 5.30
CA PHE A 17 4.51 6.40 5.10
C PHE A 17 3.98 5.02 5.52
N GLY A 18 4.84 4.00 5.64
CA GLY A 18 4.40 2.63 5.86
C GLY A 18 5.28 1.83 6.81
N THR A 19 4.67 0.91 7.56
CA THR A 19 5.37 0.00 8.46
C THR A 19 4.64 -1.33 8.64
N VAL A 20 5.39 -2.38 8.98
CA VAL A 20 4.83 -3.63 9.50
C VAL A 20 4.63 -3.46 11.00
N LEU A 21 3.42 -3.70 11.50
CA LEU A 21 3.18 -3.61 12.93
C LEU A 21 3.88 -4.76 13.68
N PRO A 22 4.37 -4.51 14.91
CA PRO A 22 5.14 -5.50 15.67
C PRO A 22 4.31 -6.72 16.09
N SER A 23 2.99 -6.56 16.19
CA SER A 23 2.07 -7.62 16.60
C SER A 23 1.27 -8.12 15.41
N ARG A 24 1.05 -9.44 15.38
CA ARG A 24 0.15 -10.10 14.44
C ARG A 24 -1.29 -10.01 14.91
N CYS A 25 -2.23 -10.17 13.98
CA CYS A 25 -3.61 -10.43 14.33
C CYS A 25 -3.76 -11.76 15.09
N PRO A 26 -4.87 -11.97 15.83
CA PRO A 26 -5.14 -13.26 16.49
C PRO A 26 -5.15 -14.47 15.56
N ASP A 27 -5.50 -14.26 14.27
CA ASP A 27 -5.45 -15.28 13.22
C ASP A 27 -4.06 -15.44 12.57
N GLY A 28 -3.03 -14.81 13.15
CA GLY A 28 -1.64 -14.90 12.73
C GLY A 28 -1.26 -14.00 11.54
N CYS A 29 -2.20 -13.23 10.97
CA CYS A 29 -1.90 -12.34 9.84
C CYS A 29 -0.91 -11.23 10.23
N THR A 30 -0.03 -10.89 9.29
CA THR A 30 0.83 -9.70 9.41
C THR A 30 0.00 -8.46 9.14
N ILE A 31 0.14 -7.43 9.97
CA ILE A 31 -0.53 -6.15 9.76
C ILE A 31 0.46 -5.17 9.12
N VAL A 32 0.07 -4.60 7.99
CA VAL A 32 0.80 -3.50 7.34
C VAL A 32 -0.03 -2.23 7.46
N TYR A 33 0.54 -1.19 8.04
CA TYR A 33 -0.08 0.13 8.13
C TYR A 33 0.61 1.09 7.15
N CYS A 34 -0.18 1.79 6.35
CA CYS A 34 0.29 2.75 5.35
C CYS A 34 -0.53 4.04 5.46
N ASN A 35 0.08 5.14 5.90
CA ASN A 35 -0.50 6.49 5.84
C ASN A 35 -0.07 7.19 4.55
N ILE A 36 -1.03 7.37 3.64
CA ILE A 36 -0.77 7.94 2.32
C ILE A 36 -0.49 9.45 2.39
N GLY A 37 -1.05 10.15 3.37
CA GLY A 37 -0.86 11.60 3.54
C GLY A 37 0.54 12.01 3.99
N LEU A 38 1.35 11.05 4.49
CA LEU A 38 2.76 11.28 4.84
C LEU A 38 3.68 11.31 3.61
N TRP A 39 3.21 10.89 2.44
CA TRP A 39 3.98 10.94 1.22
C TRP A 39 3.87 12.32 0.55
N ASP A 40 4.98 13.05 0.45
CA ASP A 40 5.09 14.26 -0.35
C ASP A 40 5.67 13.92 -1.75
N PRO A 41 4.87 14.07 -2.83
CA PRO A 41 5.33 13.83 -4.19
C PRO A 41 6.46 14.75 -4.70
N SER A 42 6.78 15.82 -3.97
CA SER A 42 7.91 16.72 -4.26
C SER A 42 9.23 16.27 -3.61
N GLU A 43 9.16 15.48 -2.53
CA GLU A 43 10.34 14.89 -1.87
C GLU A 43 10.66 13.49 -2.39
N LEU A 44 9.61 12.70 -2.66
CA LEU A 44 9.72 11.32 -3.10
C LEU A 44 8.87 11.09 -4.34
N SER A 45 9.50 10.64 -5.43
CA SER A 45 8.78 10.39 -6.68
C SER A 45 7.69 9.31 -6.49
N PHE A 46 6.64 9.35 -7.31
CA PHE A 46 5.61 8.31 -7.27
C PHE A 46 6.17 6.91 -7.60
N ASP A 47 7.22 6.83 -8.41
CA ASP A 47 7.88 5.56 -8.74
C ASP A 47 8.60 4.99 -7.53
N ASP A 48 9.30 5.84 -6.77
CA ASP A 48 10.00 5.43 -5.56
C ASP A 48 9.04 5.14 -4.40
N PHE A 49 7.97 5.91 -4.27
CA PHE A 49 6.86 5.60 -3.36
C PHE A 49 6.31 4.19 -3.58
N ARG A 50 6.03 3.83 -4.85
CA ARG A 50 5.57 2.48 -5.21
C ARG A 50 6.62 1.41 -4.94
N ARG A 51 7.90 1.68 -5.23
CA ARG A 51 9.00 0.76 -4.92
C ARG A 51 9.14 0.52 -3.43
N LEU A 52 9.00 1.55 -2.60
CA LEU A 52 9.05 1.43 -1.15
C LEU A 52 7.87 0.63 -0.58
N ILE A 53 6.65 0.86 -1.07
CA ILE A 53 5.50 0.00 -0.74
C ILE A 53 5.81 -1.46 -1.06
N LEU A 54 6.34 -1.72 -2.27
CA LEU A 54 6.68 -3.06 -2.70
C LEU A 54 7.76 -3.69 -1.81
N MET A 55 8.82 -2.95 -1.49
CA MET A 55 9.89 -3.40 -0.59
C MET A 55 9.34 -3.76 0.79
N LEU A 56 8.42 -2.96 1.34
CA LEU A 56 7.77 -3.24 2.62
C LEU A 56 7.06 -4.60 2.61
N PHE A 57 6.31 -4.91 1.56
CA PHE A 57 5.63 -6.20 1.42
C PHE A 57 6.59 -7.36 1.17
N ILE A 58 7.59 -7.19 0.31
CA ILE A 58 8.60 -8.22 0.03
C ILE A 58 9.40 -8.55 1.29
N GLN A 59 9.80 -7.55 2.06
CA GLN A 59 10.53 -7.75 3.31
C GLN A 59 9.68 -8.52 4.33
N ALA A 60 8.39 -8.19 4.43
CA ALA A 60 7.46 -8.92 5.31
C ALA A 60 7.24 -10.38 4.86
N LEU A 61 7.31 -10.64 3.55
CA LEU A 61 7.24 -11.99 2.97
C LEU A 61 8.47 -12.85 3.27
N CYS A 62 9.58 -12.30 3.75
CA CYS A 62 10.71 -13.11 4.22
C CYS A 62 10.37 -13.96 5.46
N ASP A 63 9.31 -13.62 6.20
CA ASP A 63 8.80 -14.43 7.30
C ASP A 63 7.83 -15.53 6.80
N PRO A 64 8.14 -16.82 7.02
CA PRO A 64 7.27 -17.94 6.64
C PRO A 64 5.84 -17.84 7.20
N MET A 65 5.69 -17.30 8.41
CA MET A 65 4.37 -17.11 9.02
C MET A 65 3.53 -16.10 8.24
N THR A 66 4.16 -15.07 7.67
CA THR A 66 3.50 -14.13 6.77
C THR A 66 3.05 -14.81 5.48
N GLN A 67 3.86 -15.70 4.91
CA GLN A 67 3.50 -16.43 3.68
C GLN A 67 2.29 -17.36 3.91
N ILE A 68 2.22 -18.00 5.08
CA ILE A 68 1.15 -18.93 5.46
C ILE A 68 -0.14 -18.19 5.84
N ASN A 69 -0.04 -17.14 6.67
CA ASN A 69 -1.21 -16.46 7.22
C ASN A 69 -1.69 -15.31 6.34
N GLY A 70 -0.79 -14.67 5.60
CA GLY A 70 -1.08 -13.52 4.74
C GLY A 70 -1.09 -12.18 5.50
N PHE A 71 -1.73 -11.20 4.87
CA PHE A 71 -1.70 -9.80 5.29
C PHE A 71 -3.10 -9.25 5.56
N LYS A 72 -3.21 -8.41 6.60
CA LYS A 72 -4.27 -7.41 6.71
C LYS A 72 -3.65 -6.04 6.56
N ILE A 73 -4.19 -5.22 5.66
CA ILE A 73 -3.59 -3.93 5.32
C ILE A 73 -4.50 -2.81 5.78
N ILE A 74 -3.92 -1.79 6.39
CA ILE A 74 -4.59 -0.55 6.75
C ILE A 74 -4.00 0.55 5.87
N TYR A 75 -4.81 1.05 4.94
CA TYR A 75 -4.53 2.29 4.22
C TYR A 75 -5.24 3.44 4.92
N ASP A 76 -4.44 4.29 5.54
CA ASP A 76 -4.87 5.49 6.21
C ASP A 76 -4.80 6.67 5.24
N PHE A 77 -5.96 7.30 5.03
CA PHE A 77 -6.13 8.45 4.14
C PHE A 77 -6.07 9.79 4.87
N ASP A 78 -5.74 9.82 6.16
CA ASP A 78 -5.49 11.07 6.88
C ASP A 78 -4.35 11.85 6.22
N GLY A 79 -4.46 13.18 6.20
CA GLY A 79 -3.53 14.07 5.50
C GLY A 79 -3.54 13.98 3.97
N THR A 80 -4.34 13.10 3.35
CA THR A 80 -4.42 13.05 1.88
C THR A 80 -5.08 14.29 1.30
N SER A 81 -4.65 14.65 0.09
CA SER A 81 -5.09 15.84 -0.62
C SER A 81 -5.16 15.58 -2.13
N TRP A 82 -5.71 16.52 -2.90
CA TRP A 82 -5.79 16.44 -4.36
C TRP A 82 -4.42 16.23 -5.04
N LYS A 83 -3.32 16.65 -4.40
CA LYS A 83 -1.95 16.40 -4.88
C LYS A 83 -1.60 14.91 -4.95
N HIS A 84 -2.21 14.08 -4.10
CA HIS A 84 -2.04 12.62 -4.10
C HIS A 84 -2.96 11.99 -5.15
N LEU A 85 -4.21 12.47 -5.24
CA LEU A 85 -5.21 11.89 -6.14
C LEU A 85 -4.85 12.01 -7.63
N ARG A 86 -4.02 12.99 -8.02
CA ARG A 86 -3.50 13.08 -9.40
C ARG A 86 -2.74 11.82 -9.85
N PHE A 87 -2.23 11.03 -8.90
CA PHE A 87 -1.54 9.76 -9.16
C PHE A 87 -2.50 8.56 -9.20
N SER A 88 -3.80 8.77 -8.96
CA SER A 88 -4.83 7.74 -8.94
C SER A 88 -5.65 7.72 -10.24
N THR A 89 -5.06 7.99 -11.40
CA THR A 89 -5.80 7.88 -12.68
C THR A 89 -6.33 6.45 -12.89
N PRO A 90 -7.44 6.23 -13.62
CA PRO A 90 -7.99 4.89 -13.83
C PRO A 90 -6.96 3.87 -14.35
N LYS A 91 -6.08 4.30 -15.26
CA LYS A 91 -4.99 3.47 -15.79
C LYS A 91 -4.01 3.05 -14.69
N ILE A 92 -3.60 3.99 -13.83
CA ILE A 92 -2.66 3.71 -12.73
C ILE A 92 -3.33 2.81 -11.69
N VAL A 93 -4.56 3.11 -11.27
CA VAL A 93 -5.30 2.32 -10.29
C VAL A 93 -5.51 0.89 -10.77
N HIS A 94 -5.92 0.71 -12.03
CA HIS A 94 -6.06 -0.62 -12.63
C HIS A 94 -4.73 -1.38 -12.66
N PHE A 95 -3.64 -0.72 -13.06
CA PHE A 95 -2.31 -1.32 -13.03
C PHE A 95 -1.90 -1.73 -11.62
N GLN A 96 -2.08 -0.87 -10.61
CA GLN A 96 -1.75 -1.17 -9.22
C GLN A 96 -2.59 -2.35 -8.69
N TYR A 97 -3.88 -2.36 -8.98
CA TYR A 97 -4.77 -3.45 -8.59
C TYR A 97 -4.33 -4.78 -9.20
N HIS A 98 -4.07 -4.83 -10.51
CA HIS A 98 -3.61 -6.03 -11.19
C HIS A 98 -2.25 -6.49 -10.66
N PHE A 99 -1.30 -5.56 -10.52
CA PHE A 99 0.02 -5.84 -9.99
C PHE A 99 -0.03 -6.41 -8.57
N ALA A 100 -0.81 -5.78 -7.68
CA ALA A 100 -0.93 -6.18 -6.29
C ALA A 100 -1.47 -7.61 -6.14
N LEU A 101 -2.46 -7.99 -6.95
CA LEU A 101 -3.19 -9.25 -6.78
C LEU A 101 -2.69 -10.40 -7.63
N GLU A 102 -2.18 -10.12 -8.84
CA GLU A 102 -1.85 -11.14 -9.83
C GLU A 102 -0.34 -11.27 -10.06
N CYS A 103 0.46 -10.25 -9.75
CA CYS A 103 1.89 -10.24 -10.08
C CYS A 103 2.84 -10.51 -8.90
N ILE A 104 2.35 -10.46 -7.65
CA ILE A 104 3.17 -10.67 -6.45
C ILE A 104 2.51 -11.75 -5.58
N PRO A 105 3.26 -12.67 -4.96
CA PRO A 105 2.71 -13.74 -4.12
C PRO A 105 2.18 -13.27 -2.75
N ILE A 106 1.45 -12.15 -2.72
CA ILE A 106 0.85 -11.60 -1.49
C ILE A 106 -0.54 -12.19 -1.28
N ARG A 107 -0.78 -12.74 -0.09
CA ARG A 107 -2.09 -13.23 0.33
C ARG A 107 -2.82 -12.17 1.14
N TYR A 108 -3.51 -11.27 0.45
CA TYR A 108 -4.40 -10.31 1.11
C TYR A 108 -5.54 -11.07 1.78
N LYS A 109 -5.78 -10.81 3.07
CA LYS A 109 -6.93 -11.33 3.82
C LYS A 109 -7.99 -10.26 3.92
N GLU A 110 -7.60 -9.05 4.34
CA GLU A 110 -8.46 -7.89 4.49
C GLU A 110 -7.71 -6.62 4.06
N ILE A 111 -8.45 -5.65 3.52
CA ILE A 111 -7.93 -4.32 3.16
C ILE A 111 -8.86 -3.29 3.78
N HIS A 112 -8.35 -2.55 4.75
CA HIS A 112 -9.07 -1.50 5.45
C HIS A 112 -8.66 -0.15 4.87
N LEU A 113 -9.61 0.61 4.34
CA LEU A 113 -9.42 2.01 3.99
C LEU A 113 -10.03 2.84 5.14
N VAL A 114 -9.21 3.60 5.85
CA VAL A 114 -9.63 4.35 7.06
C VAL A 114 -9.43 5.84 6.87
N ASN A 115 -10.03 6.63 7.77
CA ASN A 115 -10.09 8.09 7.74
C ASN A 115 -10.83 8.62 6.50
N ASP A 116 -12.17 8.65 6.63
CA ASP A 116 -13.08 9.07 5.57
C ASP A 116 -12.80 10.53 5.18
N SER A 117 -12.41 10.69 3.92
CA SER A 117 -12.01 11.94 3.32
C SER A 117 -12.59 12.01 1.91
N ARG A 118 -12.81 13.23 1.39
CA ARG A 118 -13.29 13.39 0.01
C ARG A 118 -12.38 12.71 -1.01
N THR A 119 -11.07 12.71 -0.76
CA THR A 119 -10.07 12.00 -1.56
C THR A 119 -10.27 10.49 -1.53
N LEU A 120 -10.55 9.90 -0.36
CA LEU A 120 -10.91 8.49 -0.25
C LEU A 120 -12.18 8.16 -1.03
N SER A 121 -13.25 8.95 -0.92
CA SER A 121 -14.50 8.66 -1.63
C SER A 121 -14.29 8.64 -3.15
N VAL A 122 -13.50 9.57 -3.69
CA VAL A 122 -13.15 9.60 -5.13
C VAL A 122 -12.25 8.43 -5.50
N PHE A 123 -11.23 8.13 -4.69
CA PHE A 123 -10.37 6.97 -4.90
C PHE A 123 -11.16 5.66 -4.93
N TRP A 124 -12.10 5.48 -3.99
CA TRP A 124 -12.99 4.33 -3.94
C TRP A 124 -13.86 4.22 -5.20
N ALA A 125 -14.41 5.33 -5.68
CA ALA A 125 -15.20 5.36 -6.91
C ALA A 125 -14.39 4.91 -8.14
N LEU A 126 -13.07 5.17 -8.16
CA LEU A 126 -12.17 4.75 -9.22
C LEU A 126 -11.83 3.26 -9.14
N ILE A 127 -11.52 2.74 -7.94
CA ILE A 127 -11.06 1.35 -7.80
C ILE A 127 -12.20 0.32 -7.80
N LYS A 128 -13.39 0.67 -7.30
CA LYS A 128 -14.50 -0.30 -7.08
C LYS A 128 -14.92 -1.08 -8.34
N ASN A 129 -14.76 -0.47 -9.52
CA ASN A 129 -15.11 -1.08 -10.80
C ASN A 129 -14.11 -2.17 -11.23
N PHE A 130 -12.89 -2.13 -10.71
CA PHE A 130 -11.84 -3.10 -11.02
C PHE A 130 -11.77 -4.24 -9.99
N LEU A 131 -12.44 -4.10 -8.83
CA LEU A 131 -12.43 -5.13 -7.80
C LEU A 131 -13.13 -6.41 -8.28
N SER A 132 -12.41 -7.51 -8.25
CA SER A 132 -12.95 -8.85 -8.46
C SER A 132 -13.94 -9.23 -7.35
N ALA A 133 -14.82 -10.20 -7.62
CA ALA A 133 -15.77 -10.68 -6.62
C ALA A 133 -15.08 -11.15 -5.32
N LYS A 134 -13.92 -11.81 -5.44
CA LYS A 134 -13.10 -12.28 -4.31
C LYS A 134 -12.56 -11.14 -3.44
N VAL A 135 -12.25 -9.99 -4.03
CA VAL A 135 -11.74 -8.83 -3.28
C VAL A 135 -12.89 -8.03 -2.69
N LYS A 136 -14.03 -7.95 -3.38
CA LYS A 136 -15.26 -7.31 -2.85
C LYS A 136 -15.82 -8.01 -1.61
N SER A 137 -15.54 -9.31 -1.44
CA SER A 137 -15.95 -10.08 -0.26
C SER A 137 -14.95 -10.03 0.90
N ARG A 138 -13.87 -9.25 0.78
CA ARG A 138 -12.85 -9.02 1.81
C ARG A 138 -12.96 -7.59 2.30
#